data_AF-A0A843DY57-F1
#
_entry.id   AF-A0A843DY57-F1
#
_cell.length_a   1.000
_cell.length_b   1.000
_cell.length_c   1.000
_cell.angle_alpha   90.00
_cell.angle_beta   90.00
_cell.angle_gamma   90.00
#
_symmetry.space_group_name_H-M   'P 1'
#
loop_
_entity.id
_entity.type
_entity.pdbx_description
1 polymer ?
#
loop_
_entity_poly.entity_id
_entity_poly.type
_entity_poly.pdbx_seq_one_letter_code
_entity_poly.pdbx_strand_id
1 'polypeptide(L)'
;MDSNVRPESMVRITTPELADAFIKEQVEALQKQIGDGKVLLALSGGVDSSVVAALLIKAIGKNLTCVHVNHGLLRKGEAEQVIDVFRNQMKANLVYVDATDRFLDKLAGVSDPEQKRKIIGAEFINVFEEEAKKIEGVKFLGQGTIYPDILESHGVKAHHNVGGLPEKFGFELVEPVKLLFKDEVRVVGKQLGLPDSMVFRQPFPGPGLGVR
;
A
#
# COMPACT_ATOMS: atom_id res chain seq x y z
N MET A 1 11.36 20.77 -10.37
CA MET A 1 11.27 20.68 -8.91
C MET A 1 11.62 19.26 -8.54
N ASP A 2 12.49 19.07 -7.55
CA ASP A 2 12.79 17.73 -7.06
C ASP A 2 11.49 17.12 -6.50
N SER A 3 11.04 16.02 -7.10
CA SER A 3 9.71 15.44 -6.82
C SER A 3 9.59 14.83 -5.43
N ASN A 4 10.70 14.78 -4.69
CA ASN A 4 10.83 14.14 -3.38
C ASN A 4 11.04 15.14 -2.24
N VAL A 5 10.91 16.45 -2.51
CA VAL A 5 10.99 17.49 -1.48
C VAL A 5 9.59 17.98 -1.17
N ARG A 6 9.20 17.96 0.11
CA ARG A 6 7.95 18.56 0.54
C ARG A 6 8.06 20.09 0.43
N PRO A 7 7.18 20.77 -0.33
CA PRO A 7 7.20 22.23 -0.43
C PRO A 7 6.99 22.89 0.94
N GLU A 8 7.73 23.96 1.23
CA GLU A 8 7.55 24.75 2.47
C GLU A 8 6.13 25.34 2.57
N SER A 9 5.49 25.60 1.44
CA SER A 9 4.11 26.09 1.37
C SER A 9 3.06 25.01 1.66
N MET A 10 3.43 23.72 1.71
CA MET A 10 2.48 22.63 1.93
C MET A 10 2.04 22.56 3.40
N VAL A 11 0.85 23.09 3.65
CA VAL A 11 0.20 23.12 4.97
C VAL A 11 0.06 21.69 5.54
N ARG A 12 0.23 21.56 6.86
CA ARG A 12 0.01 20.29 7.56
C ARG A 12 -1.48 19.94 7.59
N ILE A 13 -1.83 18.71 7.22
CA ILE A 13 -3.21 18.22 7.22
C ILE A 13 -3.59 17.77 8.63
N THR A 14 -4.14 18.70 9.42
CA THR A 14 -4.50 18.46 10.83
C THR A 14 -6.00 18.50 11.10
N THR A 15 -6.82 18.89 10.12
CA THR A 15 -8.27 19.00 10.25
C THR A 15 -9.01 18.28 9.11
N PRO A 16 -10.29 17.92 9.31
CA PRO A 16 -11.18 17.42 8.26
C PRO A 16 -11.16 18.26 6.98
N GLU A 17 -11.27 19.58 7.09
CA GLU A 17 -11.39 20.50 5.96
C GLU A 17 -10.12 20.50 5.10
N LEU A 18 -8.95 20.45 5.76
CA LEU A 18 -7.66 20.33 5.08
C LEU A 18 -7.52 18.97 4.39
N ALA A 19 -8.02 17.90 5.01
CA ALA A 19 -8.02 16.58 4.40
C ALA A 19 -8.93 16.51 3.19
N ASP A 20 -10.13 17.10 3.24
CA ASP A 20 -11.04 17.15 2.10
C ASP A 20 -10.45 17.92 0.91
N ALA A 21 -9.80 19.05 1.18
CA ALA A 21 -9.10 19.83 0.17
C ALA A 21 -7.98 19.00 -0.50
N PHE A 22 -7.15 18.34 0.31
CA PHE A 22 -6.10 17.45 -0.19
C PHE A 22 -6.67 16.28 -0.99
N ILE A 23 -7.71 15.61 -0.50
CA ILE A 23 -8.35 14.47 -1.18
C ILE A 23 -8.86 14.91 -2.55
N LYS A 24 -9.50 16.08 -2.65
CA LYS A 24 -9.99 16.62 -3.92
C LYS A 24 -8.85 16.84 -4.90
N GLU A 25 -7.79 17.53 -4.47
CA GLU A 25 -6.61 17.81 -5.31
C GLU A 25 -5.94 16.51 -5.77
N GLN A 26 -5.76 15.54 -4.86
CA GLN A 26 -5.15 14.25 -5.20
C GLN A 26 -6.02 13.44 -6.15
N VAL A 27 -7.34 13.43 -5.99
CA VAL A 27 -8.23 12.73 -6.93
C VAL A 27 -8.09 13.30 -8.34
N GLU A 28 -8.08 14.63 -8.49
CA GLU A 28 -7.90 15.29 -9.79
C GLU A 28 -6.51 14.98 -10.39
N ALA A 29 -5.45 15.02 -9.57
CA ALA A 29 -4.09 14.69 -9.99
C ALA A 29 -3.96 13.22 -10.44
N LEU A 30 -4.56 12.30 -9.67
CA LEU A 30 -4.57 10.86 -9.97
C LEU A 30 -5.32 10.57 -11.29
N GLN A 31 -6.49 11.17 -11.48
CA GLN A 31 -7.26 11.03 -12.72
C GLN A 31 -6.47 11.53 -13.94
N LYS A 32 -5.76 12.67 -13.79
CA LYS A 32 -4.90 13.21 -14.85
C LYS A 32 -3.68 12.33 -15.14
N GLN A 33 -3.04 11.79 -14.10
CA GLN A 33 -1.87 10.92 -14.26
C GLN A 33 -2.24 9.57 -14.89
N ILE A 34 -3.32 8.97 -14.42
CA ILE A 34 -3.68 7.58 -14.74
C ILE A 34 -4.52 7.51 -16.03
N GLY A 35 -5.40 8.50 -16.26
CA GLY A 35 -6.40 8.45 -17.33
C GLY A 35 -7.25 7.17 -17.24
N ASP A 36 -7.37 6.47 -18.36
CA ASP A 36 -8.06 5.17 -18.44
C ASP A 36 -7.17 3.97 -18.09
N GLY A 37 -5.95 4.21 -17.60
CA GLY A 37 -5.01 3.17 -17.22
C GLY A 37 -5.45 2.40 -15.97
N LYS A 38 -4.93 1.17 -15.83
CA LYS A 38 -5.16 0.33 -14.65
C LYS A 38 -4.00 0.43 -13.67
N VAL A 39 -4.35 0.45 -12.39
CA VAL A 39 -3.40 0.51 -11.26
C VAL A 39 -3.46 -0.80 -10.49
N LEU A 40 -2.30 -1.37 -10.21
CA LEU A 40 -2.13 -2.48 -9.29
C LEU A 40 -1.60 -1.95 -7.95
N LEU A 41 -2.13 -2.46 -6.83
CA LEU A 41 -1.69 -2.05 -5.49
C LEU A 41 -1.54 -3.28 -4.58
N ALA A 42 -0.38 -3.38 -3.91
CA ALA A 42 -0.19 -4.29 -2.79
C ALA A 42 -0.88 -3.74 -1.54
N LEU A 43 -1.96 -4.38 -1.12
CA LEU A 43 -2.75 -3.96 0.04
C LEU A 43 -2.34 -4.78 1.26
N SER A 44 -1.61 -4.18 2.20
CA SER A 44 -1.11 -4.88 3.40
C SER A 44 -2.07 -4.83 4.60
N GLY A 45 -3.06 -3.92 4.57
CA GLY A 45 -3.88 -3.60 5.74
C GLY A 45 -3.25 -2.56 6.69
N GLY A 46 -2.01 -2.14 6.41
CA GLY A 46 -1.41 -0.97 7.04
C GLY A 46 -2.09 0.31 6.55
N VAL A 47 -2.09 1.34 7.41
CA VAL A 47 -2.80 2.61 7.15
C VAL A 47 -2.40 3.27 5.83
N ASP A 48 -1.12 3.27 5.45
CA ASP A 48 -0.68 3.97 4.23
C ASP A 48 -1.24 3.31 2.97
N SER A 49 -1.07 1.98 2.83
CA SER A 49 -1.64 1.21 1.72
C SER A 49 -3.16 1.32 1.66
N SER A 50 -3.81 1.40 2.82
CA SER A 50 -5.27 1.52 2.93
C SER A 50 -5.77 2.88 2.48
N VAL A 51 -5.06 3.96 2.83
CA VAL A 51 -5.37 5.32 2.39
C VAL A 51 -5.14 5.48 0.88
N VAL A 52 -4.04 4.93 0.36
CA VAL A 52 -3.78 4.92 -1.09
C VAL A 52 -4.86 4.14 -1.84
N ALA A 53 -5.25 2.98 -1.34
CA ALA A 53 -6.37 2.21 -1.92
C ALA A 53 -7.65 3.04 -1.94
N ALA A 54 -8.00 3.69 -0.84
CA ALA A 54 -9.20 4.52 -0.74
C ALA A 54 -9.18 5.74 -1.69
N LEU A 55 -8.03 6.42 -1.83
CA LEU A 55 -7.85 7.51 -2.81
C LEU A 55 -8.02 7.01 -4.24
N LEU A 56 -7.40 5.88 -4.58
CA LEU A 56 -7.47 5.30 -5.92
C LEU A 56 -8.88 4.79 -6.25
N ILE A 57 -9.60 4.19 -5.30
CA ILE A 57 -11.01 3.82 -5.49
C ILE A 57 -11.83 5.07 -5.81
N LYS A 58 -11.63 6.16 -5.06
CA LYS A 58 -12.33 7.43 -5.28
C LYS A 58 -11.99 8.06 -6.63
N ALA A 59 -10.74 7.94 -7.08
CA ALA A 59 -10.26 8.55 -8.32
C ALA A 59 -10.61 7.77 -9.58
N ILE A 60 -10.39 6.45 -9.58
CA ILE A 60 -10.42 5.59 -10.79
C ILE A 60 -11.33 4.36 -10.64
N GLY A 61 -11.95 4.16 -9.48
CA GLY A 61 -12.92 3.09 -9.23
C GLY A 61 -12.40 1.70 -9.60
N LYS A 62 -13.06 1.06 -10.58
CA LYS A 62 -12.78 -0.32 -11.01
C LYS A 62 -11.43 -0.51 -11.71
N ASN A 63 -10.77 0.58 -12.11
CA ASN A 63 -9.44 0.49 -12.72
C ASN A 63 -8.33 0.22 -11.69
N LEU A 64 -8.64 0.32 -10.39
CA LEU A 64 -7.77 -0.17 -9.33
C LEU A 64 -7.99 -1.67 -9.12
N THR A 65 -6.90 -2.44 -9.07
CA THR A 65 -6.90 -3.80 -8.52
C THR A 65 -5.98 -3.87 -7.31
N CYS A 66 -6.54 -4.26 -6.18
CA CYS A 66 -5.79 -4.50 -4.94
C CYS A 66 -5.45 -5.99 -4.85
N VAL A 67 -4.21 -6.31 -4.48
CA VAL A 67 -3.79 -7.67 -4.12
C VAL A 67 -3.46 -7.69 -2.64
N HIS A 68 -4.22 -8.47 -1.87
CA HIS A 68 -3.96 -8.72 -0.45
C HIS A 68 -3.46 -10.16 -0.28
N VAL A 69 -2.19 -10.31 0.12
CA VAL A 69 -1.55 -11.60 0.36
C VAL A 69 -1.58 -11.90 1.85
N ASN A 70 -2.32 -12.95 2.24
CA ASN A 70 -2.19 -13.54 3.55
C ASN A 70 -1.00 -14.50 3.55
N HIS A 71 0.10 -14.08 4.14
CA HIS A 71 1.33 -14.86 4.28
C HIS A 71 1.37 -15.67 5.60
N GLY A 72 0.26 -15.79 6.33
CA GLY A 72 0.17 -16.59 7.55
C GLY A 72 0.81 -15.97 8.81
N LEU A 73 1.40 -14.78 8.72
CA LEU A 73 2.11 -14.11 9.82
C LEU A 73 1.42 -12.80 10.24
N LEU A 74 0.16 -12.63 9.87
CA LEU A 74 -0.66 -11.47 10.24
C LEU A 74 -1.22 -11.62 11.66
N ARG A 75 -1.79 -10.53 12.21
CA ARG A 75 -2.55 -10.64 13.46
C ARG A 75 -3.87 -11.38 13.23
N LYS A 76 -4.39 -12.00 14.29
CA LYS A 76 -5.70 -12.66 14.25
C LYS A 76 -6.79 -11.69 13.75
N GLY A 77 -7.55 -12.11 12.74
CA GLY A 77 -8.66 -11.32 12.19
C GLY A 77 -8.24 -10.19 11.23
N GLU A 78 -6.93 -9.98 11.00
CA GLU A 78 -6.44 -8.86 10.21
C GLU A 78 -6.80 -9.01 8.72
N ALA A 79 -6.64 -10.20 8.16
CA ALA A 79 -6.96 -10.46 6.75
C ALA A 79 -8.46 -10.32 6.48
N GLU A 80 -9.28 -10.87 7.37
CA GLU A 80 -10.74 -10.81 7.28
C GLU A 80 -11.24 -9.37 7.35
N GLN A 81 -10.64 -8.55 8.22
CA GLN A 81 -10.98 -7.14 8.32
C GLN A 81 -10.59 -6.35 7.07
N VAL A 82 -9.44 -6.63 6.46
CA VAL A 82 -9.04 -6.00 5.19
C VAL A 82 -10.02 -6.37 4.08
N ILE A 83 -10.40 -7.65 3.99
CA ILE A 83 -11.40 -8.13 3.02
C ILE A 83 -12.74 -7.41 3.24
N ASP A 84 -13.23 -7.35 4.48
CA ASP A 84 -14.52 -6.73 4.76
C ASP A 84 -14.56 -5.25 4.36
N VAL A 85 -13.56 -4.47 4.79
CA VAL A 85 -13.48 -3.05 4.47
C VAL A 85 -13.39 -2.83 2.96
N PHE A 86 -12.42 -3.47 2.29
CA PHE A 86 -12.16 -3.13 0.89
C PHE A 86 -13.11 -3.80 -0.08
N ARG A 87 -13.44 -5.08 0.11
CA ARG A 87 -14.35 -5.80 -0.80
C ARG A 87 -15.81 -5.50 -0.49
N ASN A 88 -16.22 -5.59 0.78
CA ASN A 88 -17.65 -5.53 1.12
C ASN A 88 -18.13 -4.09 1.27
N GLN A 89 -17.37 -3.22 1.94
CA GLN A 89 -17.79 -1.84 2.21
C GLN A 89 -17.42 -0.89 1.06
N MET A 90 -16.17 -0.91 0.60
CA MET A 90 -15.67 0.01 -0.44
C MET A 90 -15.79 -0.51 -1.88
N LYS A 91 -16.25 -1.76 -2.06
CA LYS A 91 -16.45 -2.40 -3.38
C LYS A 91 -15.20 -2.39 -4.28
N ALA A 92 -14.02 -2.46 -3.68
CA ALA A 92 -12.76 -2.55 -4.39
C ALA A 92 -12.66 -3.87 -5.17
N ASN A 93 -12.00 -3.84 -6.33
CA ASN A 93 -11.55 -5.06 -6.98
C ASN A 93 -10.37 -5.64 -6.18
N LEU A 94 -10.67 -6.60 -5.30
CA LEU A 94 -9.72 -7.17 -4.35
C LEU A 94 -9.44 -8.64 -4.67
N VAL A 95 -8.22 -8.91 -5.13
CA VAL A 95 -7.64 -10.25 -5.20
C VAL A 95 -7.10 -10.60 -3.81
N TYR A 96 -7.68 -11.64 -3.20
CA TYR A 96 -7.18 -12.21 -1.95
C TYR A 96 -6.41 -13.49 -2.27
N VAL A 97 -5.18 -13.58 -1.78
CA VAL A 97 -4.35 -14.78 -1.91
C VAL A 97 -4.05 -15.32 -0.52
N ASP A 98 -4.52 -16.53 -0.24
CA ASP A 98 -4.05 -17.27 0.91
C ASP A 98 -2.78 -18.04 0.53
N ALA A 99 -1.64 -17.58 1.03
CA ALA A 99 -0.33 -18.18 0.81
C ALA A 99 0.25 -18.73 2.12
N THR A 100 -0.58 -18.94 3.15
CA THR A 100 -0.13 -19.32 4.50
C THR A 100 0.83 -20.51 4.46
N ASP A 101 0.42 -21.65 3.90
CA ASP A 101 1.25 -22.86 3.85
C ASP A 101 2.56 -22.62 3.08
N ARG A 102 2.48 -21.92 1.95
CA ARG A 102 3.63 -21.58 1.10
C ARG A 102 4.71 -20.79 1.86
N PHE A 103 4.31 -19.85 2.71
CA PHE A 103 5.26 -19.09 3.54
C PHE A 103 5.75 -19.91 4.73
N LEU A 104 4.88 -20.63 5.43
CA LEU A 104 5.25 -21.44 6.59
C LEU A 104 6.22 -22.57 6.21
N ASP A 105 6.01 -23.24 5.08
CA ASP A 105 6.89 -24.28 4.57
C ASP A 105 8.31 -23.74 4.30
N LYS A 106 8.41 -22.53 3.73
CA LYS A 106 9.71 -21.88 3.47
C LYS A 106 10.42 -21.40 4.73
N LEU A 107 9.67 -21.19 5.81
CA LEU A 107 10.20 -20.78 7.11
C LEU A 107 10.52 -21.98 8.01
N ALA A 108 10.15 -23.19 7.63
CA ALA A 108 10.41 -24.39 8.40
C ALA A 108 11.92 -24.56 8.67
N GLY A 109 12.29 -24.64 9.96
CA GLY A 109 13.68 -24.79 10.39
C GLY A 109 14.54 -23.53 10.31
N VAL A 110 14.00 -22.39 9.86
CA VAL A 110 14.76 -21.13 9.78
C VAL A 110 14.68 -20.40 11.13
N SER A 111 15.82 -20.23 11.79
CA SER A 111 15.92 -19.51 13.07
C SER A 111 16.45 -18.08 12.93
N ASP A 112 17.33 -17.82 11.95
CA ASP A 112 17.95 -16.51 11.76
C ASP A 112 16.93 -15.44 11.32
N PRO A 113 16.78 -14.33 12.06
CA PRO A 113 15.75 -13.33 11.79
C PRO A 113 15.95 -12.61 10.45
N GLU A 114 17.19 -12.33 10.04
CA GLU A 114 17.48 -11.66 8.78
C GLU A 114 17.20 -12.59 7.59
N GLN A 115 17.49 -13.87 7.73
CA GLN A 115 17.11 -14.90 6.76
C GLN A 115 15.59 -15.01 6.64
N LYS A 116 14.84 -15.00 7.76
CA LYS A 116 13.36 -14.95 7.71
C LYS A 116 12.86 -13.72 6.96
N ARG A 117 13.40 -12.53 7.24
CA ARG A 117 13.03 -11.28 6.53
C ARG A 117 13.23 -11.42 5.02
N LYS A 118 14.38 -11.94 4.59
CA LYS A 118 14.71 -12.15 3.18
C LYS A 118 13.77 -13.15 2.51
N ILE A 119 13.51 -14.28 3.17
CA ILE A 119 12.58 -15.32 2.66
C ILE A 119 11.18 -14.73 2.49
N ILE A 120 10.65 -14.06 3.52
CA ILE A 120 9.30 -13.50 3.49
C ILE A 120 9.19 -12.41 2.41
N GLY A 121 10.17 -11.50 2.34
CA GLY A 121 10.19 -10.45 1.33
C GLY A 121 10.26 -10.99 -0.10
N ALA A 122 11.16 -11.94 -0.36
CA ALA A 122 11.29 -12.57 -1.67
C ALA A 122 10.01 -13.33 -2.06
N GLU A 123 9.42 -14.07 -1.12
CA GLU A 123 8.21 -14.84 -1.41
C GLU A 123 6.98 -13.97 -1.62
N PHE A 124 6.88 -12.86 -0.90
CA PHE A 124 5.85 -11.86 -1.16
C PHE A 124 5.93 -11.31 -2.58
N ILE A 125 7.13 -10.97 -3.05
CA ILE A 125 7.34 -10.52 -4.43
C ILE A 125 6.93 -11.61 -5.43
N ASN A 126 7.31 -12.87 -5.20
CA ASN A 126 6.93 -13.99 -6.07
C ASN A 126 5.40 -14.13 -6.18
N VAL A 127 4.70 -14.17 -5.04
CA VAL A 127 3.23 -14.29 -5.01
C VAL A 127 2.56 -13.09 -5.67
N PHE A 128 3.01 -11.88 -5.35
CA PHE A 128 2.44 -10.67 -5.93
C PHE A 128 2.67 -10.61 -7.44
N GLU A 129 3.84 -11.03 -7.91
CA GLU A 129 4.17 -11.11 -9.34
C GLU A 129 3.28 -12.13 -10.08
N GLU A 130 3.05 -13.29 -9.48
CA GLU A 130 2.15 -14.30 -10.02
C GLU A 130 0.72 -13.76 -10.21
N GLU A 131 0.22 -12.98 -9.24
CA GLU A 131 -1.09 -12.33 -9.37
C GLU A 131 -1.08 -11.16 -10.37
N ALA A 132 -0.01 -10.35 -10.38
CA ALA A 132 0.14 -9.23 -11.30
C ALA A 132 0.04 -9.68 -12.77
N LYS A 133 0.68 -10.83 -13.11
CA LYS A 133 0.65 -11.40 -14.47
C LYS A 133 -0.73 -11.86 -14.93
N LYS A 134 -1.65 -12.15 -14.01
CA LYS A 134 -3.03 -12.54 -14.33
C LYS A 134 -3.91 -11.33 -14.67
N ILE A 135 -3.43 -10.11 -14.42
CA ILE A 135 -4.20 -8.88 -14.59
C ILE A 135 -3.72 -8.16 -15.85
N GLU A 136 -4.56 -8.18 -16.89
CA GLU A 136 -4.22 -7.57 -18.17
C GLU A 136 -4.31 -6.04 -18.15
N GLY A 137 -3.34 -5.39 -18.79
CA GLY A 137 -3.35 -3.94 -19.06
C GLY A 137 -3.00 -3.06 -17.86
N VAL A 138 -2.37 -3.62 -16.82
CA VAL A 138 -1.79 -2.81 -15.73
C VAL A 138 -0.65 -1.97 -16.29
N LYS A 139 -0.73 -0.65 -16.08
CA LYS A 139 0.31 0.30 -16.46
C LYS A 139 0.99 0.93 -15.23
N PHE A 140 0.28 0.95 -14.11
CA PHE A 140 0.70 1.69 -12.92
C PHE A 140 0.82 0.78 -11.70
N LEU A 141 1.76 1.09 -10.82
CA LEU A 141 1.90 0.49 -9.50
C LEU A 141 1.68 1.55 -8.42
N GLY A 142 0.61 1.37 -7.65
CA GLY A 142 0.32 2.20 -6.49
C GLY A 142 1.22 1.85 -5.31
N GLN A 143 1.75 2.86 -4.61
CA GLN A 143 2.55 2.66 -3.40
C GLN A 143 2.15 3.64 -2.28
N GLY A 144 2.20 3.14 -1.05
CA GLY A 144 1.94 3.89 0.18
C GLY A 144 3.16 4.62 0.74
N THR A 145 4.11 5.01 -0.10
CA THR A 145 5.27 5.82 0.28
C THR A 145 4.82 7.07 1.02
N ILE A 146 5.46 7.39 2.15
CA ILE A 146 5.23 8.63 2.92
C ILE A 146 6.53 9.40 3.10
N TYR A 147 6.42 10.67 3.48
CA TYR A 147 7.57 11.56 3.53
C TYR A 147 8.69 11.11 4.49
N PRO A 148 8.38 10.53 5.68
CA PRO A 148 9.40 9.89 6.51
C PRO A 148 10.24 8.83 5.78
N ASP A 149 9.62 8.01 4.91
CA ASP A 149 10.34 6.96 4.18
C ASP A 149 11.40 7.55 3.24
N ILE A 150 11.09 8.69 2.60
CA ILE A 150 11.99 9.43 1.72
C ILE A 150 13.17 10.03 2.49
N LEU A 151 12.91 10.53 3.71
CA LEU A 151 13.94 11.10 4.58
C LEU A 151 14.89 10.01 5.11
N GLU A 152 14.35 8.85 5.49
CA GLU A 152 15.13 7.71 5.98
C GLU A 152 15.99 7.07 4.89
N SER A 153 15.55 7.15 3.64
CA SER A 153 16.25 6.52 2.52
C SER A 153 17.37 7.37 1.91
N HIS A 154 17.66 8.55 2.48
CA HIS A 154 18.67 9.51 1.98
C HIS A 154 18.53 9.80 0.47
N GLY A 155 17.30 9.81 -0.06
CA GLY A 155 17.04 10.04 -1.49
C GLY A 155 17.28 8.83 -2.41
N VAL A 156 17.71 7.68 -1.88
CA VAL A 156 17.67 6.40 -2.58
C VAL A 156 16.26 5.85 -2.46
N LYS A 157 15.65 5.27 -3.51
CA LYS A 157 14.27 4.75 -3.44
C LYS A 157 14.13 3.83 -2.21
N ALA A 158 13.30 4.20 -1.24
CA ALA A 158 12.97 3.33 -0.12
C ALA A 158 12.40 2.02 -0.66
N HIS A 159 12.94 0.89 -0.20
CA HIS A 159 12.40 -0.43 -0.53
C HIS A 159 11.01 -0.59 0.10
N HIS A 160 9.96 -0.14 -0.59
CA HIS A 160 8.62 -0.64 -0.31
C HIS A 160 8.55 -2.14 -0.62
N ASN A 161 7.53 -2.81 -0.06
CA ASN A 161 7.32 -4.26 -0.06
C ASN A 161 7.34 -4.96 -1.45
N VAL A 162 7.39 -4.19 -2.55
CA VAL A 162 7.39 -4.65 -3.95
C VAL A 162 8.60 -4.13 -4.75
N GLY A 163 9.73 -3.85 -4.06
CA GLY A 163 10.95 -3.33 -4.67
C GLY A 163 11.39 -4.14 -5.90
N GLY A 164 11.69 -3.45 -7.01
CA GLY A 164 12.12 -4.05 -8.28
C GLY A 164 10.99 -4.41 -9.26
N LEU A 165 9.74 -4.51 -8.81
CA LEU A 165 8.60 -4.76 -9.70
C LEU A 165 8.33 -3.65 -10.72
N PRO A 166 8.45 -2.34 -10.39
CA PRO A 166 8.26 -1.28 -11.39
C PRO A 166 9.18 -1.42 -12.59
N GLU A 167 10.47 -1.65 -12.36
CA GLU A 167 11.47 -1.78 -13.42
C GLU A 167 11.27 -3.07 -14.22
N LYS A 168 10.94 -4.18 -13.55
CA LYS A 168 10.71 -5.48 -14.20
C LYS A 168 9.48 -5.49 -15.11
N PHE A 169 8.41 -4.80 -14.73
CA PHE A 169 7.15 -4.77 -15.47
C PHE A 169 6.94 -3.51 -16.31
N GLY A 170 7.86 -2.54 -16.22
CA GLY A 170 7.69 -1.23 -16.86
C GLY A 170 6.52 -0.42 -16.28
N PHE A 171 6.18 -0.62 -15.00
CA PHE A 171 5.10 0.11 -14.36
C PHE A 171 5.53 1.54 -14.00
N GLU A 172 4.64 2.49 -14.24
CA GLU A 172 4.77 3.85 -13.72
C GLU A 172 4.27 3.91 -12.27
N LEU A 173 4.98 4.63 -11.40
CA LEU A 173 4.64 4.72 -9.98
C LEU A 173 3.52 5.74 -9.71
N VAL A 174 2.62 5.38 -8.79
CA VAL A 174 1.56 6.25 -8.28
C VAL A 174 1.65 6.32 -6.76
N GLU A 175 2.10 7.45 -6.24
CA GLU A 175 2.45 7.64 -4.82
C GLU A 175 1.74 8.88 -4.23
N PRO A 176 0.40 8.86 -4.09
CA PRO A 176 -0.38 10.07 -3.80
C PRO A 176 -0.17 10.65 -2.41
N VAL A 177 0.46 9.90 -1.50
CA VAL A 177 0.71 10.31 -0.11
C VAL A 177 2.19 10.51 0.21
N LYS A 178 3.07 10.51 -0.80
CA LYS A 178 4.53 10.55 -0.61
C LYS A 178 5.07 11.77 0.11
N LEU A 179 4.33 12.88 0.09
CA LEU A 179 4.72 14.10 0.78
C LEU A 179 4.07 14.25 2.15
N LEU A 180 3.21 13.32 2.57
CA LEU A 180 2.54 13.35 3.88
C LEU A 180 3.34 12.68 4.97
N PHE A 181 3.16 13.14 6.20
CA PHE A 181 3.56 12.45 7.42
C PHE A 181 2.46 11.48 7.89
N LYS A 182 2.84 10.56 8.79
CA LYS A 182 1.98 9.48 9.26
C LYS A 182 0.67 9.94 9.90
N ASP A 183 0.73 11.03 10.68
CA ASP A 183 -0.42 11.65 11.32
C ASP A 183 -1.38 12.27 10.29
N GLU A 184 -0.87 12.93 9.25
CA GLU A 184 -1.67 13.49 8.16
C GLU A 184 -2.38 12.38 7.37
N VAL A 185 -1.66 11.28 7.07
CA VAL A 185 -2.25 10.10 6.42
C VAL A 185 -3.43 9.55 7.24
N ARG A 186 -3.36 9.60 8.57
CA ARG A 186 -4.48 9.18 9.43
C ARG A 186 -5.69 10.10 9.30
N VAL A 187 -5.48 11.42 9.30
CA VAL A 187 -6.58 12.39 9.13
C VAL A 187 -7.26 12.18 7.77
N VAL A 188 -6.48 12.02 6.71
CA VAL A 188 -6.97 11.69 5.36
C VAL A 188 -7.73 10.37 5.36
N GLY A 189 -7.20 9.33 6.01
CA GLY A 189 -7.86 8.03 6.13
C GLY A 189 -9.22 8.10 6.79
N LYS A 190 -9.38 8.88 7.87
CA LYS A 190 -10.69 9.10 8.48
C LYS A 190 -11.67 9.77 7.51
N GLN A 191 -11.23 10.80 6.78
CA GLN A 191 -12.11 11.48 5.82
C GLN A 191 -12.47 10.65 4.59
N LEU A 192 -11.65 9.67 4.26
CA LEU A 192 -11.98 8.68 3.23
C LEU A 192 -12.95 7.60 3.73
N GLY A 193 -13.38 7.65 4.99
CA GLY A 193 -14.32 6.70 5.59
C GLY A 193 -13.69 5.38 6.03
N LEU A 194 -12.35 5.31 6.16
CA LEU A 194 -11.71 4.12 6.72
C LEU A 194 -12.01 4.00 8.22
N PRO A 195 -12.23 2.78 8.74
CA PRO A 195 -12.55 2.60 10.14
C PRO A 195 -11.35 2.90 11.05
N ASP A 196 -11.63 3.39 12.26
CA ASP A 196 -10.61 3.74 13.26
C ASP A 196 -9.68 2.55 13.59
N SER A 197 -10.19 1.32 13.55
CA SER A 197 -9.43 0.08 13.76
C SER A 197 -8.35 -0.18 12.69
N MET A 198 -8.43 0.49 11.54
CA MET A 198 -7.45 0.45 10.46
C MET A 198 -6.56 1.70 10.49
N VAL A 199 -7.17 2.88 10.67
CA VAL A 199 -6.46 4.17 10.69
C VAL A 199 -5.49 4.29 11.87
N PHE A 200 -5.94 3.95 13.09
CA PHE A 200 -5.14 4.07 14.31
C PHE A 200 -4.43 2.78 14.70
N ARG A 201 -4.40 1.79 13.80
CA ARG A 201 -3.70 0.55 14.05
C ARG A 201 -2.22 0.83 14.29
N GLN A 202 -1.67 0.19 15.32
CA GLN A 202 -0.23 0.25 15.55
C GLN A 202 0.54 -0.35 14.37
N PRO A 203 1.69 0.25 13.99
CA PRO A 203 2.54 -0.28 12.95
C PRO A 203 2.85 -1.76 13.15
N PHE A 204 2.83 -2.51 12.06
CA PHE A 204 3.14 -3.93 12.06
C PHE A 204 4.09 -4.19 10.89
N PRO A 205 5.23 -4.86 11.14
CA PRO A 205 6.26 -5.01 10.11
C PRO A 205 5.74 -5.92 8.98
N GLY A 206 6.25 -5.72 7.76
CA GLY A 206 5.90 -6.58 6.61
C GLY A 206 6.10 -8.08 6.88
N PRO A 207 7.23 -8.50 7.49
CA PRO A 207 7.42 -9.89 7.95
C PRO A 207 6.47 -10.37 9.07
N GLY A 208 5.64 -9.48 9.60
CA GLY A 208 4.63 -9.77 10.60
C GLY A 208 5.15 -10.47 11.86
N LEU A 209 4.46 -11.53 12.26
CA LEU A 209 4.86 -12.39 13.38
C LEU A 209 6.12 -13.22 13.11
N GLY A 210 6.61 -13.29 11.86
CA GLY A 210 7.82 -14.07 11.54
C GLY A 210 9.10 -13.52 12.17
N VAL A 211 9.10 -12.24 12.58
CA VAL A 211 10.20 -11.56 13.29
C VAL A 211 9.86 -11.27 14.75
N ARG A 212 8.83 -11.93 15.29
CA ARG A 212 8.45 -11.93 16.70
C ARG A 212 8.77 -13.30 17.30
#